data_AF-A0A4R2GL88-F1
#
_entry.id   AF-A0A4R2GL88-F1
#
_cell.length_a   1.000
_cell.length_b   1.000
_cell.length_c   1.000
_cell.angle_alpha   90.00
_cell.angle_beta   90.00
_cell.angle_gamma   90.00
#
_symmetry.space_group_name_H-M   'P 1'
#
loop_
_entity.id
_entity.type
_entity.pdbx_description
1 polymer ?
#
loop_
_entity_poly.entity_id
_entity_poly.type
_entity_poly.pdbx_seq_one_letter_code
_entity_poly.pdbx_strand_id
1 'polypeptide(L)'
;MRPYKEAGVWLLSLILFFLISGCKSEQPDYEAQVREGYNSFVTLVEAGVNAMLIFRLEDDGTLTARIERPTQDDLESFYIEFMERPLCESLSETDEIVACLLNHILEHGCVRITTCSSCMHACPE
;
A
#
# COMPACT_ATOMS: atom_id res chain seq x y z
N MET A 1 51.70 -44.11 -29.61
CA MET A 1 51.55 -42.63 -29.59
C MET A 1 50.10 -42.32 -29.21
N ARG A 2 49.88 -41.66 -28.07
CA ARG A 2 48.58 -41.14 -27.64
C ARG A 2 48.76 -39.70 -27.19
N PRO A 3 48.03 -38.74 -27.74
CA PRO A 3 47.78 -37.48 -27.07
C PRO A 3 46.36 -37.50 -26.53
N TYR A 4 46.23 -37.60 -25.22
CA TYR A 4 45.09 -37.05 -24.51
C TYR A 4 45.56 -35.69 -24.03
N LYS A 5 45.10 -34.63 -24.68
CA LYS A 5 45.26 -33.27 -24.20
C LYS A 5 44.03 -32.47 -24.57
N GLU A 6 43.44 -31.92 -23.51
CA GLU A 6 42.70 -30.66 -23.49
C GLU A 6 41.23 -30.71 -23.94
N ALA A 7 40.39 -31.22 -23.04
CA ALA A 7 38.94 -30.98 -23.07
C ALA A 7 38.40 -30.59 -21.68
N GLY A 8 39.18 -29.82 -20.90
CA GLY A 8 38.87 -29.59 -19.48
C GLY A 8 38.91 -28.14 -18.99
N VAL A 9 39.07 -27.14 -19.86
CA VAL A 9 39.32 -25.76 -19.41
C VAL A 9 38.26 -24.74 -19.90
N TRP A 10 37.36 -25.13 -20.80
CA TRP A 10 36.36 -24.20 -21.37
C TRP A 10 34.93 -24.33 -20.83
N LEU A 11 34.68 -25.26 -19.90
CA LEU A 11 33.34 -25.54 -19.36
C LEU A 11 33.06 -24.87 -18.01
N LEU A 12 34.06 -24.23 -17.37
CA LEU A 12 33.89 -23.62 -16.05
C LEU A 12 33.48 -22.14 -16.09
N SER A 13 33.70 -21.44 -17.20
CA SER A 13 33.41 -19.99 -17.29
C SER A 13 31.96 -19.65 -17.62
N LEU A 14 31.12 -20.63 -17.99
CA LEU A 14 29.72 -20.40 -18.36
C LEU A 14 28.73 -20.51 -17.18
N ILE A 15 29.15 -21.12 -16.07
CA ILE A 15 28.28 -21.36 -14.91
C ILE A 15 28.28 -20.15 -13.96
N LEU A 16 29.32 -19.31 -14.00
CA LEU A 16 29.42 -18.14 -13.11
C LEU A 16 28.48 -16.97 -13.48
N PHE A 17 27.94 -16.93 -14.70
CA PHE A 17 27.09 -15.82 -15.14
C PHE A 17 25.61 -15.97 -14.75
N PHE A 18 25.17 -17.17 -14.35
CA PHE A 18 23.76 -17.44 -14.03
C PHE A 18 23.38 -17.24 -12.56
N LEU A 19 24.36 -17.00 -11.68
CA LEU A 19 24.09 -16.78 -10.24
C LEU A 19 23.87 -15.30 -9.86
N ILE A 20 23.89 -14.40 -10.84
CA ILE A 20 23.69 -12.95 -10.62
C ILE A 20 22.35 -12.46 -11.19
N SER A 21 21.42 -13.36 -11.50
CA SER A 21 19.99 -13.03 -11.50
C SER A 21 19.57 -12.81 -10.05
N GLY A 22 20.07 -11.70 -9.50
CA GLY A 22 19.62 -11.13 -8.25
C GLY A 22 18.11 -11.09 -8.28
N CYS A 23 17.52 -11.69 -7.25
CA CYS A 23 16.16 -11.41 -6.85
C CYS A 23 16.08 -9.89 -6.69
N LYS A 24 15.66 -9.19 -7.74
CA LYS A 24 15.26 -7.81 -7.65
C LYS A 24 14.06 -7.86 -6.73
N SER A 25 14.26 -7.52 -5.47
CA SER A 25 13.17 -7.26 -4.54
C SER A 25 12.28 -6.25 -5.25
N GLU A 26 11.18 -6.73 -5.79
CA GLU A 26 10.17 -5.89 -6.42
C GLU A 26 9.66 -5.02 -5.29
N GLN A 27 10.04 -3.74 -5.33
CA GLN A 27 9.64 -2.78 -4.30
C GLN A 27 8.10 -2.78 -4.27
N PRO A 28 7.46 -2.85 -3.09
CA PRO A 28 6.01 -2.96 -3.02
C PRO A 28 5.37 -1.79 -3.76
N ASP A 29 4.45 -2.08 -4.67
CA ASP A 29 3.68 -1.05 -5.36
C ASP A 29 2.62 -0.52 -4.39
N TYR A 30 2.99 0.49 -3.58
CA TYR A 30 2.08 1.09 -2.61
C TYR A 30 0.95 1.84 -3.29
N GLU A 31 1.18 2.45 -4.45
CA GLU A 31 0.12 3.16 -5.17
C GLU A 31 -0.99 2.19 -5.59
N ALA A 32 -0.63 1.04 -6.16
CA ALA A 32 -1.58 0.00 -6.52
C ALA A 32 -2.37 -0.52 -5.30
N GLN A 33 -1.70 -0.73 -4.16
CA GLN A 33 -2.34 -1.18 -2.92
C GLN A 33 -3.31 -0.14 -2.34
N VAL A 34 -2.90 1.13 -2.29
CA VAL A 34 -3.79 2.23 -1.83
C VAL A 34 -5.00 2.33 -2.75
N ARG A 35 -4.77 2.27 -4.07
CA ARG A 35 -5.84 2.33 -5.08
C ARG A 35 -6.83 1.18 -4.93
N GLU A 36 -6.35 -0.05 -4.77
CA GLU A 36 -7.20 -1.22 -4.59
C GLU A 36 -8.05 -1.12 -3.32
N GLY A 37 -7.42 -0.75 -2.19
CA GLY A 37 -8.12 -0.56 -0.92
C GLY A 37 -9.18 0.54 -1.01
N TYR A 38 -8.82 1.69 -1.59
CA TYR A 38 -9.71 2.83 -1.76
C TYR A 38 -10.91 2.49 -2.66
N ASN A 39 -10.68 1.87 -3.82
CA ASN A 39 -11.75 1.46 -4.73
C ASN A 39 -12.70 0.45 -4.10
N SER A 40 -12.17 -0.50 -3.31
CA SER A 40 -12.96 -1.47 -2.57
C SER A 40 -13.86 -0.79 -1.53
N PHE A 41 -13.32 0.20 -0.82
CA PHE A 41 -14.09 1.00 0.14
C PHE A 41 -15.19 1.83 -0.54
N VAL A 42 -14.87 2.54 -1.62
CA VAL A 42 -15.85 3.33 -2.39
C VAL A 42 -17.01 2.45 -2.84
N THR A 43 -16.71 1.27 -3.38
CA THR A 43 -17.72 0.29 -3.83
C THR A 43 -18.67 -0.10 -2.69
N LEU A 44 -18.15 -0.30 -1.47
CA LEU A 44 -18.96 -0.65 -0.30
C LEU A 44 -19.84 0.51 0.17
N VAL A 45 -19.28 1.72 0.23
CA VAL A 45 -20.02 2.93 0.62
C VAL A 45 -21.12 3.25 -0.39
N GLU A 46 -20.85 3.14 -1.69
CA GLU A 46 -21.84 3.31 -2.76
C GLU A 46 -22.97 2.26 -2.69
N ALA A 47 -22.66 1.06 -2.20
CA ALA A 47 -23.65 0.01 -1.92
C ALA A 47 -24.45 0.25 -0.62
N GLY A 48 -24.19 1.35 0.10
CA GLY A 48 -24.86 1.71 1.36
C GLY A 48 -24.33 0.95 2.58
N VAL A 49 -23.16 0.31 2.47
CA VAL A 49 -22.52 -0.35 3.61
C VAL A 49 -21.80 0.69 4.45
N ASN A 50 -22.10 0.73 5.74
CA ASN A 50 -21.28 1.49 6.69
C ASN A 50 -19.94 0.77 6.90
N ALA A 51 -18.89 1.31 6.30
CA ALA A 51 -17.54 0.77 6.30
C ALA A 51 -16.54 1.83 6.73
N MET A 52 -15.44 1.39 7.31
CA MET A 52 -14.26 2.17 7.64
C MET A 52 -13.05 1.48 7.00
N LEU A 53 -12.26 2.23 6.25
CA LEU A 53 -11.01 1.78 5.66
C LEU A 53 -9.85 2.36 6.46
N ILE A 54 -8.92 1.50 6.86
CA ILE A 54 -7.71 1.87 7.59
C ILE A 54 -6.51 1.40 6.77
N PHE A 55 -5.68 2.35 6.36
CA PHE A 55 -4.35 2.08 5.85
C PHE A 55 -3.34 2.21 6.98
N ARG A 56 -2.39 1.26 7.07
CA ARG A 56 -1.29 1.29 8.02
C ARG A 56 0.00 0.81 7.38
N LEU A 57 1.04 1.62 7.47
CA LEU A 57 2.41 1.23 7.16
C LEU A 57 3.01 0.59 8.42
N GLU A 58 3.27 -0.70 8.36
CA GLU A 58 3.87 -1.47 9.45
C GLU A 58 5.39 -1.23 9.51
N ASP A 59 6.01 -1.54 10.66
CA ASP A 59 7.46 -1.33 10.90
C ASP A 59 8.37 -2.09 9.92
N ASP A 60 7.87 -3.18 9.33
CA ASP A 60 8.59 -3.96 8.31
C ASP A 60 8.47 -3.38 6.89
N GLY A 61 7.80 -2.23 6.75
CA GLY A 61 7.52 -1.57 5.48
C GLY A 61 6.28 -2.12 4.76
N THR A 62 5.54 -3.06 5.34
CA THR A 62 4.32 -3.57 4.72
C THR A 62 3.19 -2.55 4.85
N LEU A 63 2.57 -2.19 3.73
CA LEU A 63 1.32 -1.45 3.75
C LEU A 63 0.15 -2.42 3.89
N THR A 64 -0.65 -2.26 4.94
CA THR A 64 -1.89 -3.01 5.13
C THR A 64 -3.10 -2.10 4.90
N ALA A 65 -4.13 -2.65 4.26
CA ALA A 65 -5.43 -2.02 4.08
C ALA A 65 -6.49 -2.91 4.72
N ARG A 66 -7.25 -2.39 5.68
CA ARG A 66 -8.31 -3.14 6.36
C ARG A 66 -9.63 -2.40 6.21
N ILE A 67 -10.66 -3.11 5.78
CA ILE A 67 -12.02 -2.59 5.76
C ILE A 67 -12.81 -3.30 6.84
N GLU A 68 -13.37 -2.53 7.75
CA GLU A 68 -14.16 -3.02 8.87
C GLU A 68 -15.47 -2.24 9.02
N ARG A 69 -16.39 -2.79 9.81
CA ARG A 69 -17.62 -2.07 10.17
C ARG A 69 -17.30 -1.22 11.41
N PRO A 70 -17.40 0.11 11.34
CA PRO A 70 -17.09 0.95 12.49
C PRO A 70 -18.14 0.78 13.59
N THR A 71 -17.70 0.82 14.83
CA THR A 71 -18.57 0.96 16.01
C THR A 71 -19.02 2.41 16.17
N GLN A 72 -19.93 2.66 17.10
CA GLN A 72 -20.35 4.03 17.40
C GLN A 72 -19.20 4.86 17.96
N ASP A 73 -18.39 4.29 18.85
CA ASP A 73 -17.22 4.96 19.44
C ASP A 73 -16.16 5.30 18.38
N ASP A 74 -15.98 4.43 17.37
CA ASP A 74 -15.07 4.69 16.25
C ASP A 74 -15.55 5.88 15.41
N LEU A 75 -16.86 5.99 15.17
CA LEU A 75 -17.45 7.11 14.44
C LEU A 75 -17.33 8.42 15.21
N GLU A 76 -17.65 8.41 16.51
CA GLU A 76 -17.54 9.60 17.36
C GLU A 76 -16.09 10.11 17.41
N SER A 77 -15.13 9.20 17.60
CA SER A 77 -13.70 9.53 17.59
C SER A 77 -13.25 10.06 16.22
N PHE A 78 -13.67 9.40 15.14
CA PHE A 78 -13.39 9.84 13.78
C PHE A 78 -13.91 11.25 13.51
N TYR A 79 -15.14 11.57 13.91
CA TYR A 79 -15.73 12.88 13.65
C TYR A 79 -15.00 14.01 14.38
N ILE A 80 -14.54 13.77 15.61
CA ILE A 80 -13.74 14.75 16.36
C ILE A 80 -12.46 15.06 15.59
N GLU A 81 -11.72 14.01 15.18
CA GLU A 81 -10.45 14.20 14.49
C GLU A 81 -10.59 14.77 13.09
N PHE A 82 -11.58 14.28 12.32
CA PHE A 82 -11.88 14.79 10.98
C PHE A 82 -12.23 16.28 10.99
N MET A 83 -12.95 16.76 12.01
CA MET A 83 -13.30 18.17 12.12
C MET A 83 -12.09 19.07 12.45
N GLU A 84 -11.05 18.51 13.07
CA GLU A 84 -9.82 19.24 13.39
C GLU A 84 -8.81 19.23 12.24
N ARG A 85 -8.64 18.07 11.59
CA ARG A 85 -7.58 17.83 10.59
C ARG A 85 -8.06 16.90 9.47
N PRO A 86 -9.00 17.36 8.63
CA PRO A 86 -9.42 16.62 7.46
C PRO A 86 -8.26 16.51 6.46
N LEU A 87 -8.10 15.35 5.83
CA LEU A 87 -7.12 15.12 4.77
C LEU A 87 -7.78 15.19 3.40
N CYS A 88 -6.97 15.53 2.38
CA CYS A 88 -7.35 15.43 0.97
C CYS A 88 -8.63 16.23 0.62
N GLU A 89 -8.86 17.35 1.31
CA GLU A 89 -10.05 18.17 1.11
C GLU A 89 -10.19 18.66 -0.33
N SER A 90 -11.43 18.73 -0.81
CA SER A 90 -11.77 19.24 -2.14
C SER A 90 -11.28 18.42 -3.34
N LEU A 91 -10.68 17.25 -3.11
CA LEU A 91 -10.33 16.32 -4.19
C LEU A 91 -11.54 15.48 -4.60
N SER A 92 -11.78 15.36 -5.91
CA SER A 92 -12.84 14.52 -6.48
C SER A 92 -12.32 13.45 -7.43
N GLU A 93 -11.11 13.62 -7.95
CA GLU A 93 -10.50 12.68 -8.88
C GLU A 93 -9.82 11.55 -8.10
N THR A 94 -10.06 10.31 -8.51
CA THR A 94 -9.55 9.12 -7.79
C THR A 94 -8.02 9.11 -7.75
N ASP A 95 -7.36 9.51 -8.82
CA ASP A 95 -5.89 9.55 -8.89
C ASP A 95 -5.30 10.57 -7.90
N GLU A 96 -5.93 11.73 -7.76
CA GLU A 96 -5.50 12.77 -6.82
C GLU A 96 -5.70 12.32 -5.38
N ILE A 97 -6.83 11.65 -5.10
CA ILE A 97 -7.13 11.07 -3.79
C ILE A 97 -6.10 9.99 -3.42
N VAL A 98 -5.83 9.05 -4.33
CA VAL A 98 -4.84 7.98 -4.10
C VAL A 98 -3.45 8.55 -3.83
N ALA A 99 -3.02 9.54 -4.61
CA ALA A 99 -1.74 10.20 -4.40
C ALA A 99 -1.68 10.93 -3.04
N CYS A 100 -2.75 11.62 -2.65
CA CYS A 100 -2.85 12.29 -1.37
C CYS A 100 -2.80 11.30 -0.19
N LEU A 101 -3.58 10.21 -0.27
CA LEU A 101 -3.57 9.13 0.72
C LEU A 101 -2.19 8.52 0.86
N LEU A 102 -1.53 8.18 -0.25
CA LEU A 102 -0.19 7.62 -0.24
C LEU A 102 0.81 8.55 0.46
N ASN A 103 0.78 9.85 0.16
CA ASN A 103 1.66 10.82 0.82
C ASN A 103 1.46 10.83 2.33
N HIS A 104 0.20 10.88 2.81
CA HIS A 104 -0.08 10.88 4.26
C HIS A 104 0.24 9.55 4.94
N ILE A 105 0.06 8.41 4.25
CA ILE A 105 0.46 7.10 4.76
C ILE A 105 1.98 7.04 4.94
N LEU A 106 2.75 7.56 3.99
CA LEU A 106 4.21 7.57 4.06
C LEU A 106 4.74 8.57 5.12
N GLU A 107 4.02 9.65 5.38
CA GLU A 107 4.40 10.68 6.36
C GLU A 107 4.00 10.32 7.80
N HIS A 108 2.78 9.82 7.99
CA HIS A 108 2.18 9.60 9.31
C HIS A 108 1.97 8.12 9.66
N GLY A 109 2.26 7.21 8.72
CA GLY A 109 2.15 5.77 8.92
C GLY A 109 0.72 5.22 8.93
N CYS A 110 -0.32 6.05 9.05
CA CYS A 110 -1.69 5.56 9.17
C CYS A 110 -2.74 6.59 8.75
N VAL A 111 -3.73 6.14 7.97
CA VAL A 111 -4.87 6.95 7.51
C VAL A 111 -6.16 6.16 7.67
N ARG A 112 -7.23 6.83 8.14
CA ARG A 112 -8.59 6.27 8.21
C ARG A 112 -9.55 7.03 7.30
N ILE A 113 -10.48 6.30 6.71
CA ILE A 113 -11.54 6.80 5.83
C ILE A 113 -12.84 6.15 6.29
N THR A 114 -13.92 6.92 6.48
CA THR A 114 -15.22 6.35 6.85
C THR A 114 -16.36 7.24 6.37
N THR A 115 -17.57 6.70 6.25
CA THR A 115 -18.85 7.41 5.96
C THR A 115 -18.98 8.09 4.61
N CYS A 116 -17.91 8.65 4.04
CA CYS A 116 -17.91 9.21 2.70
C CYS A 116 -16.55 9.00 2.01
N SER A 117 -16.53 9.04 0.68
CA SER A 117 -15.32 8.81 -0.12
C SER A 117 -14.24 9.87 0.08
N SER A 118 -14.59 11.06 0.60
CA SER A 118 -13.67 12.17 0.91
C SER A 118 -13.44 12.39 2.42
N CYS A 119 -14.05 11.58 3.28
CA CYS A 119 -13.99 11.74 4.73
C CYS A 119 -12.74 11.00 5.23
N MET A 120 -11.60 11.69 5.32
CA MET A 120 -10.30 11.09 5.62
C MET A 120 -9.58 11.85 6.75
N HIS A 121 -8.90 11.13 7.64
CA HIS A 121 -7.97 11.72 8.61
C HIS A 121 -6.78 10.78 8.87
N ALA A 122 -5.67 11.34 9.37
CA ALA A 122 -4.55 10.52 9.85
C ALA A 122 -4.95 9.83 11.17
N CYS A 123 -4.50 8.61 11.42
CA CYS A 123 -4.81 7.95 12.69
C CYS A 123 -4.23 8.73 13.89
N PRO A 124 -4.88 8.71 15.06
CA PRO A 124 -4.30 9.27 16.27
C PRO A 124 -3.01 8.53 16.62
N GLU A 125 -1.99 9.29 17.04
CA GLU A 125 -0.73 8.77 17.58
C GLU A 125 -0.92 7.92 18.85
#